data_AF-A0A2E0XGR6-F1
#
_entry.id   AF-A0A2E0XGR6-F1
#
_cell.length_a   1.000
_cell.length_b   1.000
_cell.length_c   1.000
_cell.angle_alpha   90.00
_cell.angle_beta   90.00
_cell.angle_gamma   90.00
#
_symmetry.space_group_name_H-M   'P 1'
#
loop_
_entity.id
_entity.type
_entity.pdbx_description
1 polymer ?
#
loop_
_entity_poly.entity_id
_entity_poly.type
_entity_poly.pdbx_seq_one_letter_code
_entity_poly.pdbx_strand_id
1 'polypeptide(L)' 'MQTAESVPLEDRYTYIYQDNRCLIDHILISPSLQDEFLNTPAADCCQIFDSDGLSDHRGMIVRLQFADF' A
#
# COMPACT_ATOMS: atom_id res chain seq x y z
N MET A 1 7.78 9.88 6.19
CA MET A 1 6.38 9.45 5.99
C MET A 1 6.38 8.60 4.73
N GLN A 2 6.13 7.29 4.82
CA GLN A 2 6.02 6.46 3.61
C GLN A 2 4.72 6.83 2.91
N THR A 3 4.87 7.55 1.81
CA THR A 3 3.79 7.82 0.85
C THR A 3 3.88 6.78 -0.27
N ALA A 4 2.89 6.73 -1.16
CA ALA A 4 3.01 5.96 -2.39
C ALA A 4 4.31 6.29 -3.16
N GLU A 5 4.88 7.49 -2.97
CA GLU A 5 6.14 7.91 -3.57
C GLU A 5 7.38 7.14 -3.09
N SER A 6 7.27 6.41 -1.97
CA SER A 6 8.34 5.55 -1.45
C SER A 6 8.42 4.18 -2.13
N VAL A 7 7.41 3.81 -2.93
CA VAL A 7 7.38 2.57 -3.72
C VAL A 7 7.94 2.85 -5.12
N PRO A 8 8.79 1.97 -5.71
CA PRO A 8 9.23 2.10 -7.11
C PRO A 8 8.06 2.38 -8.06
N LEU A 9 8.26 3.26 -9.04
CA LEU A 9 7.18 3.73 -9.91
C LEU A 9 6.43 2.57 -10.60
N GLU A 10 7.18 1.56 -11.03
CA GLU A 10 6.67 0.35 -11.68
C GLU A 10 5.71 -0.47 -10.81
N ASP A 11 5.93 -0.47 -9.50
CA ASP A 11 5.14 -1.23 -8.53
C ASP A 11 4.04 -0.41 -7.87
N ARG A 12 4.00 0.90 -8.13
CA ARG A 12 3.15 1.86 -7.43
C ARG A 12 1.71 1.89 -7.92
N TYR A 13 1.43 1.40 -9.12
CA TYR A 13 0.10 1.48 -9.73
C TYR A 13 -0.85 0.45 -9.12
N THR A 14 -2.10 0.86 -8.90
CA THR A 14 -3.14 0.02 -8.31
C THR A 14 -4.19 -0.37 -9.33
N TYR A 15 -4.37 0.41 -10.39
CA TYR A 15 -5.23 0.08 -11.54
C TYR A 15 -4.39 -0.26 -12.77
N ILE A 16 -4.67 -1.42 -13.39
CA ILE A 16 -4.03 -1.90 -14.61
C ILE A 16 -5.09 -2.47 -15.56
N TYR A 17 -5.31 -1.78 -16.69
CA TYR A 17 -6.23 -2.25 -17.73
C TYR A 17 -5.78 -1.81 -19.12
N GLN A 18 -5.63 -2.76 -20.05
CA GLN A 18 -5.27 -2.51 -21.46
C GLN A 18 -4.16 -1.45 -21.60
N ASP A 19 -3.00 -1.71 -20.99
CA ASP A 19 -1.81 -0.84 -20.94
C ASP A 19 -1.94 0.48 -20.16
N ASN A 20 -3.13 0.83 -19.66
CA ASN A 20 -3.30 1.97 -18.75
C ASN A 20 -2.87 1.57 -17.34
N ARG A 21 -2.05 2.41 -16.70
CA ARG A 21 -1.58 2.22 -15.32
C ARG A 21 -1.80 3.49 -14.53
N CYS A 22 -2.63 3.40 -13.48
CA CYS A 22 -2.98 4.54 -12.64
C CYS A 22 -2.84 4.19 -11.16
N LEU A 23 -2.41 5.15 -10.36
CA LEU A 23 -2.52 5.10 -8.90
C LEU A 23 -3.81 5.83 -8.53
N ILE A 24 -4.87 5.08 -8.24
CA ILE A 24 -6.20 5.66 -7.91
C ILE A 24 -6.73 5.17 -6.55
N ASP A 25 -6.14 4.11 -5.99
CA ASP A 25 -6.53 3.57 -4.70
C ASP A 25 -5.61 4.07 -3.59
N HIS A 26 -6.20 4.40 -2.44
CA HIS A 26 -5.50 5.02 -1.32
C HIS A 26 -5.98 4.45 0.00
N ILE A 27 -5.05 4.15 0.90
CA ILE A 27 -5.34 3.84 2.30
C ILE A 27 -4.82 5.00 3.14
N LEU A 28 -5.72 5.70 3.82
CA LEU A 28 -5.37 6.82 4.69
C LEU A 28 -5.33 6.34 6.14
N ILE A 29 -4.25 6.66 6.84
CA ILE A 29 -4.06 6.33 8.25
C ILE A 29 -4.32 7.58 9.08
N SER A 30 -5.08 7.44 10.17
CA SER A 30 -5.27 8.54 11.13
C SER A 30 -3.91 8.99 11.66
N PRO A 31 -3.66 10.31 11.85
CA PRO A 31 -2.44 10.78 12.49
C PRO A 31 -2.18 10.14 13.86
N SER A 32 -3.24 9.74 14.56
CA SER A 32 -3.15 9.04 15.86
C SER A 32 -2.64 7.60 15.78
N LEU A 33 -2.54 7.02 14.58
CA LEU A 33 -2.06 5.65 14.32
C LEU A 33 -0.69 5.65 13.61
N GLN A 34 -0.03 6.81 13.56
CA GLN A 34 1.22 6.97 12.83
C GLN A 34 2.35 6.15 13.45
N ASP A 35 2.38 6.03 14.78
CA ASP A 35 3.43 5.30 15.47
C ASP A 35 3.29 3.79 15.22
N GLU A 36 2.09 3.23 15.26
CA GLU A 36 1.81 1.84 14.93
C GLU A 36 2.18 1.49 13.49
N PHE A 37 1.98 2.44 12.57
CA PHE A 37 2.44 2.29 11.19
C PHE A 37 3.96 2.30 11.09
N LEU A 38 4.63 3.27 11.72
CA LEU A 38 6.09 3.42 11.69
C LEU A 38 6.85 2.31 12.44
N ASN A 39 6.20 1.66 13.40
CA ASN A 39 6.75 0.50 14.11
C ASN A 39 6.83 -0.75 13.23
N THR A 40 6.04 -0.82 12.15
CA THR A 40 6.09 -1.93 11.21
C THR A 40 7.32 -1.80 10.29
N PRO A 41 8.09 -2.87 10.04
CA PRO A 41 9.20 -2.83 9.09
C PRO A 41 8.79 -2.27 7.73
N ALA A 42 9.63 -1.43 7.13
CA ALA A 42 9.32 -0.72 5.88
C ALA A 42 8.98 -1.66 4.69
N ALA A 43 9.46 -2.92 4.72
CA ALA A 43 9.16 -3.93 3.71
C ALA A 43 7.76 -4.56 3.87
N ASP A 44 7.16 -4.45 5.06
CA ASP A 44 5.91 -5.12 5.43
C ASP A 44 4.77 -4.14 5.72
N CYS A 45 5.08 -2.86 5.93
CA CYS A 45 4.10 -1.83 6.29
C CYS A 45 3.10 -1.54 5.17
N CYS A 46 3.51 -1.60 3.91
CA CYS A 46 2.67 -1.37 2.74
C CYS A 46 3.09 -2.32 1.61
N GLN A 47 2.13 -3.08 1.08
CA GLN A 47 2.35 -4.02 -0.02
C GLN A 47 1.24 -3.86 -1.05
N ILE A 48 1.64 -3.83 -2.33
CA ILE A 48 0.74 -3.91 -3.48
C ILE A 48 1.00 -5.26 -4.14
N PHE A 49 -0.05 -6.02 -4.42
CA PHE A 49 0.06 -7.38 -4.97
C PHE A 49 -0.95 -7.60 -6.09
N ASP A 50 -0.59 -8.44 -7.05
CA ASP A 50 -1.46 -8.74 -8.18
C ASP A 50 -2.66 -9.59 -7.75
N SER A 51 -3.79 -9.33 -8.38
CA SER A 51 -5.05 -10.03 -8.15
C SER A 51 -5.21 -11.27 -9.05
N ASP A 52 -4.12 -11.75 -9.66
CA ASP A 52 -4.08 -12.91 -10.55
C ASP A 52 -5.15 -12.87 -11.67
N GLY A 53 -5.44 -11.68 -12.19
CA GLY A 53 -6.42 -11.47 -13.27
C GLY A 53 -7.88 -11.52 -12.83
N LEU A 54 -8.16 -11.57 -11.53
CA LEU A 54 -9.52 -11.53 -10.99
C LEU A 54 -10.10 -10.10 -10.94
N SER A 55 -9.25 -9.09 -11.03
CA SER A 55 -9.62 -7.67 -11.00
C SER A 55 -8.64 -6.86 -11.85
N ASP A 56 -9.14 -5.77 -12.44
CA ASP A 56 -8.31 -4.72 -13.05
C ASP A 56 -7.66 -3.80 -12.00
N HIS A 57 -8.00 -3.99 -10.73
CA HIS A 57 -7.29 -3.44 -9.58
C HIS A 57 -6.39 -4.48 -8.90
N ARG A 58 -5.20 -4.05 -8.48
CA ARG A 58 -4.27 -4.76 -7.61
C ARG A 58 -4.69 -4.60 -6.15
N GLY A 59 -4.40 -5.60 -5.34
CA GLY A 59 -4.66 -5.56 -3.91
C GLY A 59 -3.65 -4.66 -3.19
N MET A 60 -4.09 -4.02 -2.11
CA MET A 60 -3.24 -3.25 -1.20
C MET A 60 -3.41 -3.78 0.23
N ILE A 61 -2.29 -3.93 0.94
CA ILE A 61 -2.28 -4.22 2.37
C ILE A 61 -1.44 -3.16 3.06
N VAL A 62 -1.99 -2.61 4.13
CA VAL A 62 -1.27 -1.78 5.11
C VAL A 62 -1.30 -2.50 6.44
N ARG A 63 -0.15 -2.60 7.10
CA ARG A 63 -0.02 -3.22 8.43
C ARG A 63 0.27 -2.17 9.48
N LEU A 64 -0.32 -2.37 10.66
CA LEU A 64 -0.11 -1.58 11.86
C LEU A 64 0.36 -2.52 12.95
N GLN A 65 1.43 -2.14 13.65
CA GLN A 65 1.94 -2.88 14.80
C GLN A 65 1.55 -2.14 16.07
N PHE A 66 0.55 -2.70 16.77
CA PHE A 66 0.18 -2.26 18.10
C PHE A 66 1.22 -2.78 19.11
N ALA A 67 1.52 -1.98 20.14
CA ALA A 67 2.30 -2.46 21.26
C ALA A 67 1.51 -3.57 21.99
N ASP A 68 2.18 -4.67 22.32
CA ASP A 68 1.59 -5.69 23.19
C ASP A 68 1.33 -5.05 24.57
N PHE A 69 0.13 -5.25 25.11
CA PHE A 69 -0.29 -4.79 26.44
C PHE A 69 0.22 -5.69 27.56
#